data_AF-A0A4Q2ZEP2-F1
#
_entry.id   AF-A0A4Q2ZEP2-F1
#
_cell.length_a   1.000
_cell.length_b   1.000
_cell.length_c   1.000
_cell.angle_alpha   90.00
_cell.angle_beta   90.00
_cell.angle_gamma   90.00
#
_symmetry.space_group_name_H-M   'P 1'
#
loop_
_entity.id
_entity.type
_entity.pdbx_description
1 polymer ?
#
loop_
_entity_poly.entity_id
_entity_poly.type
_entity_poly.pdbx_seq_one_letter_code
_entity_poly.pdbx_strand_id
1 'polypeptide(L)' 'VYCAHEYTQSNGRYALVAEPDNQAIVQRMAEVDAARAVGEATVPTTIGQELATNPFMRAANAEILAQRRAAKDAFRG' A
#
# COMPACT_ATOMS: atom_id res chain seq x y z
N VAL A 1 -4.38 -3.84 12.24
CA VAL A 1 -4.96 -4.70 11.19
C VAL A 1 -4.03 -5.86 10.99
N TYR A 2 -4.52 -7.06 11.27
CA TYR A 2 -3.83 -8.31 10.98
C TYR A 2 -4.47 -8.91 9.72
N CYS A 3 -3.81 -8.77 8.58
CA CYS A 3 -4.26 -9.37 7.32
C CYS A 3 -3.64 -10.76 7.13
N ALA A 4 -4.27 -11.59 6.30
CA ALA A 4 -3.87 -12.99 6.11
C ALA A 4 -2.62 -13.18 5.23
N HIS A 5 -2.19 -12.16 4.49
CA HIS A 5 -1.12 -12.27 3.50
C HIS A 5 -0.07 -11.16 3.63
N GLU A 6 1.20 -11.53 3.41
CA GLU A 6 2.36 -10.63 3.41
C GLU A 6 2.54 -9.97 2.03
N TYR A 7 1.56 -9.12 1.66
CA TYR A 7 1.53 -8.41 0.37
C TYR A 7 1.89 -6.93 0.50
N THR A 8 2.34 -6.47 1.67
CA THR A 8 2.56 -5.04 1.92
C THR A 8 3.57 -4.43 0.94
N GLN A 9 4.66 -5.13 0.64
CA GLN A 9 5.69 -4.63 -0.30
C GLN A 9 5.19 -4.54 -1.75
N SER A 10 4.46 -5.55 -2.25
CA SER A 10 3.89 -5.48 -3.61
C SER A 10 2.76 -4.46 -3.71
N ASN A 11 1.91 -4.36 -2.68
CA ASN A 11 0.85 -3.35 -2.60
C ASN A 11 1.43 -1.93 -2.56
N GLY A 12 2.50 -1.72 -1.82
CA GLY A 12 3.10 -0.42 -1.69
C GLY A 12 3.92 0.02 -2.91
N ARG A 13 4.50 -0.91 -3.70
CA ARG A 13 5.03 -0.61 -5.04
C ARG A 13 3.95 0.00 -5.95
N TYR A 14 2.74 -0.58 -5.94
CA TYR A 14 1.60 0.03 -6.64
C TYR A 14 1.22 1.40 -6.03
N ALA A 15 1.21 1.51 -4.70
CA ALA A 15 0.85 2.75 -4.03
C ALA A 15 1.78 3.93 -4.37
N LEU A 16 3.09 3.68 -4.50
CA LEU A 16 4.08 4.68 -4.94
C LEU A 16 3.79 5.21 -6.35
N VAL A 17 3.26 4.37 -7.25
CA VAL A 17 2.89 4.78 -8.60
C VAL A 17 1.53 5.49 -8.62
N ALA A 18 0.58 5.03 -7.80
CA ALA A 18 -0.77 5.57 -7.74
C ALA A 18 -0.85 6.95 -7.05
N GLU A 19 0.01 7.21 -6.07
CA GLU A 19 0.09 8.48 -5.33
C GLU A 19 1.57 8.88 -5.10
N PRO A 20 2.31 9.28 -6.16
CA PRO A 20 3.77 9.52 -6.09
C PRO A 20 4.16 10.66 -5.14
N ASP A 21 3.28 11.62 -4.94
CA ASP A 21 3.53 12.78 -4.06
C ASP A 21 3.19 12.50 -2.58
N ASN A 22 2.65 11.32 -2.26
CA ASN A 22 2.27 10.96 -0.89
C ASN A 22 3.49 10.51 -0.08
N GLN A 23 4.09 11.45 0.67
CA GLN A 23 5.26 11.21 1.51
C GLN A 23 5.07 10.11 2.56
N ALA A 24 3.84 9.89 3.05
CA ALA A 24 3.58 8.81 4.00
C ALA A 24 3.75 7.43 3.36
N ILE A 25 3.43 7.27 2.07
CA ILE A 25 3.67 6.04 1.32
C ILE A 25 5.17 5.82 1.14
N VAL A 26 5.91 6.86 0.76
CA VAL A 26 7.37 6.81 0.57
C VAL A 26 8.07 6.34 1.85
N GLN A 27 7.77 6.97 2.98
CA GLN A 27 8.36 6.63 4.28
C GLN A 27 8.01 5.20 4.69
N ARG A 28 6.73 4.82 4.59
CA ARG A 28 6.29 3.48 4.94
C ARG A 28 6.92 2.40 4.06
N MET A 29 7.15 2.69 2.77
CA MET A 29 7.80 1.73 1.88
C MET A 29 9.27 1.51 2.20
N ALA A 30 10.00 2.54 2.64
CA ALA A 30 11.36 2.35 3.13
C ALA A 30 11.41 1.41 4.36
N GLU A 31 10.48 1.56 5.31
CA GLU A 31 10.36 0.68 6.47
C GLU A 31 10.01 -0.76 6.07
N VAL A 32 9.04 -0.91 5.16
CA VAL A 32 8.59 -2.21 4.65
C VAL A 32 9.71 -2.92 3.91
N ASP A 33 10.44 -2.23 3.04
CA ASP A 33 11.55 -2.81 2.29
C ASP A 33 12.68 -3.27 3.24
N ALA A 34 13.00 -2.47 4.25
CA ALA A 34 13.99 -2.84 5.28
C ALA A 34 13.56 -4.09 6.07
N ALA A 35 12.30 -4.14 6.54
CA ALA A 35 11.78 -5.30 7.26
C ALA A 35 11.76 -6.57 6.38
N ARG A 36 11.31 -6.45 5.13
CA ARG A 36 11.26 -7.59 4.20
C ARG A 36 12.64 -8.08 3.80
N ALA A 37 13.64 -7.21 3.69
CA ALA A 37 15.02 -7.59 3.41
C ALA A 37 15.63 -8.52 4.48
N VAL A 38 15.15 -8.45 5.73
CA VAL A 38 15.57 -9.33 6.83
C VAL A 38 14.54 -10.43 7.16
N GLY A 39 13.49 -10.57 6.34
CA GLY A 39 12.48 -11.61 6.51
C GLY A 39 11.42 -11.32 7.57
N GLU A 40 11.35 -10.10 8.11
CA GLU A 40 10.37 -9.72 9.12
C GLU A 40 8.96 -9.52 8.52
N ALA A 41 7.95 -9.75 9.36
CA ALA A 41 6.56 -9.52 9.00
C ALA A 41 6.23 -8.02 9.06
N THR A 42 5.33 -7.55 8.19
CA THR A 42 4.92 -6.13 8.14
C THR A 42 3.55 -5.88 8.78
N VAL A 43 3.02 -6.92 9.42
CA VAL A 43 1.80 -6.89 10.23
C VAL A 43 2.17 -6.93 11.73
N PRO A 44 1.33 -6.34 12.60
CA PRO A 44 0.11 -5.61 12.27
C PRO A 44 0.36 -4.20 11.76
N THR A 45 -0.61 -3.66 11.04
CA THR A 45 -0.72 -2.21 10.78
C THR A 45 -1.76 -1.57 11.71
N THR A 46 -2.04 -0.28 11.59
CA THR A 46 -3.17 0.40 12.22
C THR A 46 -4.11 0.98 11.17
N ILE A 47 -5.38 1.23 11.52
CA ILE A 47 -6.32 1.89 10.58
C ILE A 47 -5.82 3.29 10.19
N GLY A 48 -5.17 4.01 11.10
CA GLY A 48 -4.56 5.31 10.78
C GLY A 48 -3.46 5.20 9.74
N GLN A 49 -2.59 4.18 9.83
CA GLN A 49 -1.59 3.90 8.80
C GLN A 49 -2.25 3.55 7.47
N GLU A 50 -3.26 2.69 7.45
CA GLU A 50 -3.96 2.36 6.20
C GLU A 50 -4.62 3.59 5.56
N LEU A 51 -5.27 4.47 6.33
CA LEU A 51 -5.84 5.72 5.82
C LEU A 51 -4.78 6.70 5.31
N ALA A 52 -3.54 6.61 5.79
CA ALA A 52 -2.44 7.43 5.32
C ALA A 52 -1.79 6.89 4.03
N THR A 53 -1.71 5.56 3.88
CA THR A 53 -0.86 4.93 2.86
C THR A 53 -1.54 3.98 1.89
N ASN A 54 -2.79 3.58 2.12
CA ASN A 54 -3.49 2.62 1.27
C ASN A 54 -4.37 3.34 0.25
N PRO A 55 -4.05 3.30 -1.06
CA PRO A 55 -4.84 4.00 -2.07
C PRO A 55 -6.30 3.53 -2.14
N PHE A 56 -6.62 2.31 -1.75
CA PHE A 56 -8.00 1.84 -1.76
C PHE A 56 -8.82 2.50 -0.65
N MET A 57 -8.25 2.62 0.55
CA MET A 57 -8.92 3.28 1.67
C MET A 57 -8.96 4.81 1.55
N ARG A 58 -8.16 5.38 0.64
CA ARG A 58 -8.09 6.81 0.34
C ARG A 58 -8.90 7.23 -0.89
N ALA A 59 -9.60 6.30 -1.54
CA ALA A 59 -10.45 6.64 -2.67
C ALA A 59 -11.61 7.55 -2.23
N ALA A 60 -11.81 8.67 -2.92
CA ALA A 60 -12.84 9.65 -2.57
C ALA A 60 -14.28 9.13 -2.78
N ASN A 61 -14.46 8.17 -3.69
CA ASN A 61 -15.73 7.54 -4.00
C ASN A 61 -15.53 6.15 -4.64
N ALA A 62 -16.63 5.46 -4.91
CA ALA A 62 -16.63 4.11 -5.48
C ALA A 62 -16.05 4.03 -6.91
N GLU A 63 -16.19 5.09 -7.70
CA GLU A 63 -15.65 5.14 -9.07
C GLU A 63 -14.12 5.16 -9.06
N ILE A 64 -13.52 6.04 -8.24
CA ILE A 64 -12.07 6.08 -8.05
C ILE A 64 -11.54 4.77 -7.47
N LEU A 65 -12.28 4.15 -6.55
CA LEU A 65 -11.92 2.84 -6.00
C LEU A 65 -11.86 1.77 -7.10
N ALA A 66 -12.87 1.72 -7.98
CA ALA A 66 -12.92 0.77 -9.10
C ALA A 66 -11.77 1.01 -10.09
N GLN A 67 -11.49 2.27 -10.43
CA GLN A 67 -10.36 2.64 -11.30
C GLN A 67 -9.02 2.17 -10.70
N ARG A 68 -8.80 2.43 -9.41
CA ARG A 68 -7.58 1.99 -8.69
C ARG A 68 -7.47 0.47 -8.65
N ARG A 69 -8.58 -0.26 -8.51
CA ARG A 69 -8.55 -1.72 -8.53
C ARG A 69 -8.15 -2.26 -9.90
N ALA A 70 -8.78 -1.77 -10.96
CA ALA A 70 -8.46 -2.15 -12.33
C ALA A 70 -7.00 -1.83 -12.69
N ALA A 71 -6.51 -0.65 -12.27
CA ALA A 71 -5.12 -0.25 -12.47
C ALA A 71 -4.13 -1.20 -11.76
N LYS A 72 -4.42 -1.59 -10.51
CA LYS A 72 -3.60 -2.57 -9.78
C LYS A 72 -3.64 -3.96 -10.42
N ASP A 73 -4.76 -4.39 -10.97
CA ASP A 73 -4.88 -5.69 -11.64
C ASP A 73 -4.01 -5.78 -12.90
N ALA A 74 -3.84 -4.64 -13.60
CA ALA A 74 -2.96 -4.51 -14.74
C ALA A 74 -1.50 -4.19 -14.37
N PHE A 75 -1.21 -3.86 -13.11
CA PHE A 75 0.11 -3.43 -12.67
C PHE A 75 1.11 -4.59 -12.68
N ARG A 76 2.23 -4.40 -13.39
CA ARG A 76 3.37 -5.32 -13.47
C ARG A 76 4.56 -4.62 -12.84
N GLY A 77 4.67 -4.67 -11.51
CA GLY A 77 5.73 -3.98 -10.79
C GLY A 77 6.25 -4.75 -9.60
#